data_AF-A0A7W1ZWP1-F1
#
_entry.id   AF-A0A7W1ZWP1-F1
#
_cell.length_a   1.000
_cell.length_b   1.000
_cell.length_c   1.000
_cell.angle_alpha   90.00
_cell.angle_beta   90.00
_cell.angle_gamma   90.00
#
_symmetry.space_group_name_H-M   'P 1'
#
loop_
_entity.id
_entity.type
_entity.pdbx_description
1 polymer ?
#
loop_
_entity_poly.entity_id
_entity_poly.type
_entity_poly.pdbx_seq_one_letter_code
_entity_poly.pdbx_strand_id
1 'polypeptide(L)'
;MNPSLNIVVLAFQYPFLISQYEWNGVRVYSFGGKNKGKLQRLLLWRRVRQKLKTIITENNVAGILNFWLGECALVSKYISKKYSIRSFTWMIGQDARKGNRFIRYIRPQSGSLIALSDSLCEEFYSNYGIRPAYTIPLGIDTAEFNPTVPERRIDVLGAGSLIQLKQYDVFIRIIAALRYTNANIKAVICGAGPEKERLQRMIGNAGLENNISLAGEIAHAEVLQLMQSSKVFLHPSSYEGFGGVCA
;
A
#
# COMPACT_ATOMS: atom_id res chain seq x y z
N MET A 1 9.10 17.71 11.79
CA MET A 1 9.16 17.62 13.26
C MET A 1 9.19 16.15 13.64
N ASN A 2 10.29 15.68 14.23
CA ASN A 2 10.38 14.31 14.74
C ASN A 2 9.81 14.35 16.16
N PRO A 3 8.61 13.79 16.45
CA PRO A 3 8.22 13.62 17.84
C PRO A 3 9.31 12.79 18.52
N SER A 4 9.55 13.00 19.81
CA SER A 4 10.56 12.34 20.64
C SER A 4 10.38 10.81 20.79
N LEU A 5 9.77 10.16 19.80
CA LEU A 5 9.33 8.78 19.77
C LEU A 5 10.40 7.92 19.08
N ASN A 6 10.92 6.94 19.81
CA ASN A 6 11.78 5.92 19.23
C ASN A 6 10.89 4.85 18.55
N ILE A 7 10.95 4.77 17.22
CA ILE A 7 10.18 3.82 16.42
C ILE A 7 11.05 2.60 16.10
N VAL A 8 10.48 1.41 16.28
CA VAL A 8 11.08 0.14 15.86
C VAL A 8 10.08 -0.60 14.96
N VAL A 9 10.54 -1.03 13.78
CA VAL A 9 9.72 -1.74 12.80
C VAL A 9 10.05 -3.24 12.81
N LEU A 10 9.01 -4.06 12.87
CA LEU A 10 9.09 -5.51 12.71
C LEU A 10 8.45 -5.91 11.37
N ALA A 11 9.27 -6.12 10.34
CA ALA A 11 8.81 -6.46 9.00
C ALA A 11 8.69 -7.99 8.83
N PHE A 12 7.45 -8.49 8.74
CA PHE A 12 7.19 -9.93 8.69
C PHE A 12 7.67 -10.56 7.38
N GLN A 13 7.33 -9.93 6.25
CA GLN A 13 7.49 -10.51 4.91
C GLN A 13 8.66 -9.84 4.15
N TYR A 14 8.49 -8.59 3.71
CA TYR A 14 9.51 -7.81 3.00
C TYR A 14 10.71 -7.45 3.90
N PRO A 15 11.96 -7.40 3.39
CA PRO A 15 12.42 -7.63 2.01
C PRO A 15 12.69 -9.11 1.70
N PHE A 16 11.96 -10.04 2.31
CA PHE A 16 12.10 -11.49 2.10
C PHE A 16 13.47 -12.05 2.53
N LEU A 17 14.21 -11.27 3.31
CA LEU A 17 15.49 -11.58 3.92
C LEU A 17 15.37 -11.41 5.44
N ILE A 18 16.26 -12.06 6.18
CA ILE A 18 16.37 -11.88 7.63
C ILE A 18 17.54 -10.95 7.87
N SER A 19 17.27 -9.73 8.34
CA SER A 19 18.30 -8.72 8.59
C SER A 19 17.83 -7.70 9.62
N GLN A 20 18.81 -6.96 10.15
CA GLN A 20 18.58 -5.73 10.91
C GLN A 20 19.25 -4.58 10.17
N TYR A 21 18.53 -3.48 9.98
CA TYR A 21 19.04 -2.29 9.29
C TYR A 21 18.34 -1.03 9.80
N GLU A 22 18.86 0.13 9.45
CA GLU A 22 18.21 1.43 9.69
C GLU A 22 17.64 1.98 8.39
N TRP A 23 16.45 2.58 8.49
CA TRP A 23 15.77 3.23 7.38
C TRP A 23 15.18 4.55 7.85
N ASN A 24 15.67 5.68 7.32
CA ASN A 24 15.28 7.03 7.75
C ASN A 24 15.39 7.23 9.28
N GLY A 25 16.46 6.69 9.89
CA GLY A 25 16.68 6.75 11.34
C GLY A 25 15.79 5.81 12.17
N VAL A 26 14.98 4.96 11.54
CA VAL A 26 14.13 3.96 12.19
C VAL A 26 14.80 2.60 12.13
N ARG A 27 14.89 1.91 13.27
CA ARG A 27 15.43 0.56 13.33
C ARG A 27 14.42 -0.46 12.80
N VAL A 28 14.84 -1.27 11.83
CA VAL A 28 14.01 -2.29 11.18
C VAL A 28 14.59 -3.68 11.44
N TYR A 29 13.74 -4.60 11.91
CA TYR A 29 14.01 -6.03 11.95
C TYR A 29 13.16 -6.73 10.90
N SER A 30 13.79 -7.34 9.90
CA SER A 30 13.10 -8.14 8.91
C SER A 30 13.23 -9.64 9.21
N PHE A 31 12.15 -10.39 8.96
CA PHE A 31 12.07 -11.81 9.33
C PHE A 31 12.00 -12.76 8.13
N GLY A 32 12.07 -12.22 6.91
CA GLY A 32 12.15 -12.97 5.66
C GLY A 32 10.97 -13.90 5.39
N GLY A 33 9.77 -13.52 5.85
CA GLY A 33 8.54 -14.26 5.51
C GLY A 33 8.33 -14.23 4.01
N LYS A 34 8.16 -15.40 3.39
CA LYS A 34 7.95 -15.54 1.93
C LYS A 34 6.56 -16.10 1.61
N ASN A 35 5.58 -15.88 2.50
CA ASN A 35 4.24 -16.51 2.42
C ASN A 35 4.27 -18.03 2.20
N LYS A 36 5.33 -18.70 2.66
CA LYS A 36 5.47 -20.15 2.50
C LYS A 36 4.52 -20.88 3.46
N GLY A 37 4.29 -22.18 3.23
CA GLY A 37 3.21 -22.98 3.83
C GLY A 37 3.02 -22.88 5.35
N LYS A 38 1.91 -23.43 5.85
CA LYS A 38 1.40 -23.22 7.23
C LYS A 38 2.47 -23.31 8.33
N LEU A 39 3.38 -24.28 8.26
CA LEU A 39 4.42 -24.49 9.28
C LEU A 39 5.45 -23.34 9.33
N GLN A 40 5.97 -22.91 8.18
CA GLN A 40 6.96 -21.83 8.09
C GLN A 40 6.39 -20.51 8.60
N ARG A 41 5.09 -20.29 8.37
CA ARG A 41 4.36 -19.16 8.89
C ARG A 41 4.25 -19.17 10.43
N LEU A 42 4.01 -20.33 11.04
CA LEU A 42 4.02 -20.45 12.51
C LEU A 42 5.41 -20.19 13.09
N LEU A 43 6.47 -20.69 12.44
CA LEU A 43 7.86 -20.42 12.84
C LEU A 43 8.21 -18.92 12.71
N LEU A 44 7.75 -18.27 11.65
CA LEU A 44 7.85 -16.82 11.47
C LEU A 44 7.19 -16.08 12.64
N TRP A 45 5.94 -16.40 12.94
CA TRP A 45 5.21 -15.77 14.05
C TRP A 45 5.91 -15.98 15.39
N ARG A 46 6.50 -17.15 15.64
CA ARG A 46 7.28 -17.41 16.86
C ARG A 46 8.50 -16.51 16.96
N ARG A 47 9.28 -16.35 15.88
CA ARG A 47 10.47 -15.49 15.85
C ARG A 47 10.11 -14.02 16.06
N VAL A 48 9.06 -13.55 15.38
CA VAL A 48 8.56 -12.18 15.57
C VAL A 48 8.09 -11.97 17.01
N ARG A 49 7.30 -12.91 17.54
CA ARG A 49 6.82 -12.86 18.93
C ARG A 49 7.96 -12.80 19.93
N GLN A 50 9.03 -13.58 19.72
CA GLN A 50 10.22 -13.54 20.58
C GLN A 50 10.92 -12.17 20.53
N LYS A 51 11.15 -11.63 19.33
CA LYS A 51 11.78 -10.30 19.20
C LYS A 51 10.91 -9.18 19.78
N LEU A 52 9.61 -9.21 19.53
CA LEU A 52 8.67 -8.24 20.10
C LEU A 52 8.66 -8.32 21.63
N LYS A 53 8.69 -9.52 22.21
CA LYS A 53 8.85 -9.72 23.66
C LYS A 53 10.12 -9.05 24.17
N THR A 54 11.27 -9.30 23.54
CA THR A 54 12.56 -8.71 23.94
C THR A 54 12.48 -7.19 23.94
N ILE A 55 11.96 -6.58 22.87
CA ILE A 55 11.80 -5.12 22.77
C ILE A 55 10.94 -4.58 23.91
N ILE A 56 9.80 -5.23 24.18
CA ILE A 56 8.88 -4.85 25.25
C ILE A 56 9.52 -4.94 26.64
N THR A 57 10.35 -5.96 26.89
CA THR A 57 10.96 -6.15 28.21
C THR A 57 12.18 -5.26 28.45
N GLU A 58 12.87 -4.84 27.39
CA GLU A 58 14.09 -4.02 27.47
C GLU A 58 13.81 -2.52 27.32
N ASN A 59 12.60 -2.13 26.91
CA ASN A 59 12.26 -0.74 26.61
C ASN A 59 10.88 -0.38 27.18
N ASN A 60 10.68 0.90 27.51
CA ASN A 60 9.36 1.41 27.88
C ASN A 60 8.49 1.64 26.63
N VAL A 61 7.85 0.57 26.13
CA VAL A 61 7.05 0.62 24.91
C VAL A 61 5.70 1.28 25.15
N ALA A 62 5.48 2.45 24.55
CA ALA A 62 4.22 3.20 24.67
C ALA A 62 3.03 2.51 23.96
N GLY A 63 3.28 1.78 22.86
CA GLY A 63 2.23 1.11 22.11
C GLY A 63 2.74 0.33 20.90
N ILE A 64 1.84 -0.44 20.28
CA ILE A 64 2.10 -1.24 19.08
C ILE A 64 1.11 -0.85 17.98
N LEU A 65 1.61 -0.36 16.86
CA LEU A 65 0.82 -0.10 15.66
C LEU A 65 1.00 -1.25 14.65
N ASN A 66 -0.11 -1.88 14.25
CA ASN A 66 -0.12 -2.93 13.25
C ASN A 66 -0.58 -2.37 11.90
N PHE A 67 0.16 -2.67 10.85
CA PHE A 67 -0.28 -2.42 9.48
C PHE A 67 -1.00 -3.66 8.96
N TRP A 68 -2.23 -3.45 8.49
CA TRP A 68 -3.22 -4.46 8.14
C TRP A 68 -3.80 -5.26 9.32
N LEU A 69 -5.11 -5.50 9.25
CA LEU A 69 -5.84 -6.43 10.10
C LEU A 69 -5.60 -7.89 9.66
N GLY A 70 -4.35 -8.33 9.84
CA GLY A 70 -3.87 -9.64 9.41
C GLY A 70 -2.93 -10.30 10.41
N GLU A 71 -1.84 -10.89 9.90
CA GLU A 71 -0.87 -11.64 10.71
C GLU A 71 -0.22 -10.80 11.79
N CYS A 72 0.14 -9.55 11.49
CA CYS A 72 0.76 -8.61 12.42
C CYS A 72 -0.17 -8.37 13.62
N ALA A 73 -1.43 -8.02 13.35
CA ALA A 73 -2.45 -7.81 14.38
C ALA A 73 -2.77 -9.08 15.20
N LEU A 74 -2.71 -10.26 14.58
CA LEU A 74 -2.89 -11.52 15.31
C LEU A 74 -1.72 -11.80 16.25
N VAL A 75 -0.48 -11.61 15.80
CA VAL A 75 0.72 -11.82 16.65
C VAL A 75 0.78 -10.80 17.78
N SER A 76 0.48 -9.54 17.50
CA SER A 76 0.50 -8.46 18.49
C SER A 76 -0.56 -8.64 19.56
N LYS A 77 -1.80 -9.03 19.22
CA LYS A 77 -2.91 -9.26 20.16
C LYS A 77 -2.53 -10.06 21.41
N TYR A 78 -1.82 -11.18 21.24
CA TYR A 78 -1.47 -12.06 22.36
C TYR A 78 -0.40 -11.44 23.26
N ILE A 79 0.59 -10.76 22.66
CA ILE A 79 1.66 -10.10 23.41
C ILE A 79 1.14 -8.85 24.11
N SER A 80 0.40 -8.00 23.41
CA SER A 80 -0.11 -6.74 23.93
C SER A 80 -0.99 -6.98 25.15
N LYS A 81 -1.85 -8.01 25.11
CA LYS A 81 -2.64 -8.43 26.28
C LYS A 81 -1.77 -8.93 27.44
N LYS A 82 -0.72 -9.70 27.16
CA LYS A 82 0.16 -10.26 28.21
C LYS A 82 0.95 -9.17 28.96
N TYR A 83 1.36 -8.12 28.25
CA TYR A 83 2.20 -7.05 28.79
C TYR A 83 1.43 -5.75 29.04
N SER A 84 0.10 -5.77 28.93
CA SER A 84 -0.78 -4.60 29.10
C SER A 84 -0.39 -3.39 28.23
N ILE A 85 0.05 -3.65 27.00
CA ILE A 85 0.47 -2.61 26.04
C ILE A 85 -0.69 -2.27 25.12
N ARG A 86 -0.90 -0.98 24.87
CA ARG A 86 -1.90 -0.51 23.91
C ARG A 86 -1.51 -0.95 22.51
N SER A 87 -2.45 -1.55 21.77
CA SER A 87 -2.21 -1.94 20.38
C SER A 87 -3.35 -1.49 19.48
N PHE A 88 -2.97 -0.86 18.37
CA PHE A 88 -3.87 -0.39 17.33
C PHE A 88 -3.59 -1.12 16.02
N THR A 89 -4.62 -1.27 15.20
CA THR A 89 -4.48 -1.79 13.84
C THR A 89 -4.96 -0.74 12.86
N TRP A 90 -4.05 -0.28 12.02
CA TRP A 90 -4.36 0.60 10.90
C TRP A 90 -4.69 -0.25 9.68
N MET A 91 -5.97 -0.25 9.35
CA MET A 91 -6.51 -0.91 8.17
C MET A 91 -6.27 -0.03 6.97
N ILE A 92 -5.66 -0.58 5.92
CA ILE A 92 -5.11 0.23 4.81
C ILE A 92 -5.47 -0.32 3.42
N GLY A 93 -6.35 -1.31 3.32
CA GLY A 93 -6.73 -1.83 2.01
C GLY A 93 -7.70 -2.99 2.08
N GLN A 94 -7.33 -4.10 1.47
CA GLN A 94 -8.22 -5.25 1.29
C GLN A 94 -8.56 -5.98 2.60
N ASP A 95 -7.92 -5.61 3.72
CA ASP A 95 -8.19 -6.16 5.03
C ASP A 95 -9.56 -5.75 5.60
N ALA A 96 -10.20 -4.74 5.01
CA ALA A 96 -11.58 -4.36 5.31
C ALA A 96 -12.65 -5.17 4.55
N ARG A 97 -12.27 -5.83 3.45
CA ARG A 97 -13.21 -6.60 2.61
C ARG A 97 -13.77 -7.80 3.36
N LYS A 98 -14.97 -8.24 2.97
CA LYS A 98 -15.56 -9.50 3.41
C LYS A 98 -14.63 -10.69 3.14
N GLY A 99 -14.57 -11.63 4.08
CA GLY A 99 -13.75 -12.85 3.95
C GLY A 99 -12.39 -12.78 4.66
N ASN A 100 -12.08 -11.69 5.36
CA ASN A 100 -10.90 -11.62 6.22
C ASN A 100 -11.02 -12.63 7.39
N ARG A 101 -10.37 -13.78 7.22
CA ARG A 101 -10.35 -14.86 8.23
C ARG A 101 -9.77 -14.46 9.58
N PHE A 102 -8.94 -13.42 9.65
CA PHE A 102 -8.28 -13.02 10.89
C PHE A 102 -9.26 -12.40 11.88
N ILE A 103 -10.40 -11.86 11.42
CA ILE A 103 -11.43 -11.25 12.27
C ILE A 103 -11.90 -12.20 13.37
N ARG A 104 -12.18 -13.46 13.04
CA ARG A 104 -12.62 -14.47 14.02
C ARG A 104 -11.61 -14.71 15.14
N TYR A 105 -10.31 -14.65 14.83
CA TYR A 105 -9.23 -14.91 15.77
C TYR A 105 -8.81 -13.66 16.55
N ILE A 106 -8.79 -12.50 15.88
CA ILE A 106 -8.41 -11.22 16.47
C ILE A 106 -9.57 -10.66 17.32
N ARG A 107 -10.82 -10.81 16.89
CA ARG A 107 -12.01 -10.20 17.53
C ARG A 107 -11.76 -8.72 17.86
N PRO A 108 -11.40 -7.90 16.85
CA PRO A 108 -11.00 -6.52 17.07
C PRO A 108 -12.15 -5.73 17.70
N GLN A 109 -11.80 -4.72 18.49
CA GLN A 109 -12.75 -3.79 19.09
C GLN A 109 -12.63 -2.44 18.41
N SER A 110 -13.72 -1.69 18.35
CA SER A 110 -13.78 -0.36 17.72
C SER A 110 -12.59 0.54 18.11
N GLY A 111 -12.35 0.69 19.42
CA GLY A 111 -11.27 1.52 19.97
C GLY A 111 -9.83 1.06 19.66
N SER A 112 -9.64 -0.09 19.00
CA SER A 112 -8.33 -0.59 18.57
C SER A 112 -8.10 -0.49 17.06
N LEU A 113 -9.07 0.07 16.33
CA LEU A 113 -9.07 0.12 14.88
C LEU A 113 -8.96 1.55 14.37
N ILE A 114 -8.08 1.72 13.39
CA ILE A 114 -7.88 2.94 12.63
C ILE A 114 -8.16 2.59 11.16
N ALA A 115 -9.06 3.31 10.50
CA ALA A 115 -9.31 3.18 9.08
C ALA A 115 -8.49 4.20 8.28
N LEU A 116 -8.06 3.84 7.07
CA LEU A 116 -7.35 4.74 6.17
C LEU A 116 -8.23 5.82 5.54
N SER A 117 -9.53 5.54 5.42
CA SER A 117 -10.50 6.45 4.81
C SER A 117 -11.89 6.17 5.37
N ASP A 118 -12.80 7.12 5.21
CA ASP A 118 -14.20 6.94 5.62
C ASP A 118 -14.87 5.83 4.80
N SER A 119 -14.56 5.72 3.50
CA SER A 119 -15.02 4.61 2.67
C SER A 119 -14.59 3.25 3.23
N LEU A 120 -13.32 3.13 3.67
CA LEU A 120 -12.82 1.90 4.28
C LEU A 120 -13.47 1.61 5.64
N CYS A 121 -13.78 2.67 6.41
CA CYS A 121 -14.54 2.58 7.66
C CYS A 121 -15.95 2.01 7.43
N GLU A 122 -16.66 2.54 6.44
CA GLU A 122 -18.01 2.08 6.06
C GLU A 122 -18.00 0.66 5.51
N GLU A 123 -17.05 0.32 4.64
CA GLU A 123 -16.92 -1.04 4.12
C GLU A 123 -16.69 -2.05 5.25
N PHE A 124 -15.77 -1.73 6.18
CA PHE A 124 -15.48 -2.61 7.31
C PHE A 124 -16.71 -2.78 8.21
N TYR A 125 -17.42 -1.69 8.50
CA TYR A 125 -18.66 -1.71 9.27
C TYR A 125 -19.74 -2.57 8.59
N SER A 126 -19.96 -2.38 7.29
CA SER A 126 -20.92 -3.16 6.50
C SER A 126 -20.58 -4.66 6.48
N ASN A 127 -19.30 -5.01 6.48
CA ASN A 127 -18.86 -6.41 6.38
C ASN A 127 -18.85 -7.14 7.74
N TYR A 128 -18.60 -6.43 8.84
CA TYR A 128 -18.32 -7.06 10.14
C TYR A 128 -19.09 -6.49 11.34
N GLY A 129 -19.89 -5.44 11.15
CA GLY A 129 -20.69 -4.79 12.20
C GLY A 129 -19.87 -4.04 13.25
N ILE A 130 -18.57 -3.82 13.01
CA ILE A 130 -17.66 -3.14 13.93
C ILE A 130 -17.21 -1.84 13.25
N ARG A 131 -17.56 -0.69 13.84
CA ARG A 131 -17.12 0.61 13.32
C ARG A 131 -15.75 0.97 13.90
N PRO A 132 -14.70 1.20 13.09
CA PRO A 132 -13.43 1.74 13.57
C PRO A 132 -13.62 3.05 14.34
N ALA A 133 -12.87 3.25 15.43
CA ALA A 133 -13.00 4.45 16.25
C ALA A 133 -12.28 5.67 15.65
N TYR A 134 -11.32 5.45 14.75
CA TYR A 134 -10.49 6.49 14.18
C TYR A 134 -10.40 6.34 12.66
N THR A 135 -10.34 7.47 11.94
CA THR A 135 -9.94 7.54 10.54
C THR A 135 -8.68 8.40 10.46
N ILE A 136 -7.59 7.86 9.91
CA ILE A 136 -6.33 8.58 9.67
C ILE A 136 -5.91 8.33 8.23
N PRO A 137 -5.98 9.35 7.34
CA PRO A 137 -5.57 9.21 5.94
C PRO A 137 -4.05 9.15 5.78
N LEU A 138 -3.59 8.75 4.59
CA LEU A 138 -2.18 8.90 4.24
C LEU A 138 -1.84 10.38 4.12
N GLY A 139 -0.71 10.77 4.70
CA GLY A 139 -0.11 12.08 4.47
C GLY A 139 0.69 12.09 3.18
N ILE A 140 0.67 13.22 2.47
CA ILE A 140 1.56 13.54 1.36
C ILE A 140 2.52 14.64 1.79
N ASP A 141 3.79 14.56 1.40
CA ASP A 141 4.73 15.66 1.58
C ASP A 141 4.65 16.59 0.36
N THR A 142 3.97 17.71 0.53
CA THR A 142 3.77 18.68 -0.55
C THR A 142 5.09 19.35 -0.97
N ALA A 143 6.14 19.30 -0.15
CA ALA A 143 7.44 19.86 -0.50
C ALA A 143 8.20 19.02 -1.54
N GLU A 144 7.78 17.77 -1.79
CA GLU A 144 8.35 16.93 -2.85
C GLU A 144 7.94 17.38 -4.26
N PHE A 145 6.89 18.19 -4.38
CA PHE A 145 6.42 18.70 -5.67
C PHE A 145 7.20 19.96 -6.07
N ASN A 146 7.56 20.07 -7.35
CA ASN A 146 8.17 21.29 -7.84
C ASN A 146 7.16 22.45 -7.75
N PRO A 147 7.55 23.63 -7.24
CA PRO A 147 6.65 24.77 -7.15
C PRO A 147 6.28 25.32 -8.54
N THR A 148 7.15 25.11 -9.53
CA THR A 148 6.93 25.53 -10.92
C THR A 148 6.23 24.43 -11.69
N VAL A 149 5.10 24.76 -12.31
CA VAL A 149 4.35 23.84 -13.19
C VAL A 149 5.09 23.74 -14.53
N PRO A 150 5.58 22.55 -14.92
CA PRO A 150 6.23 22.36 -16.21
C PRO A 150 5.20 22.37 -17.36
N GLU A 151 5.71 22.42 -18.60
CA GLU A 151 4.87 22.21 -19.79
C GLU A 151 4.21 20.82 -19.75
N ARG A 152 2.89 20.77 -19.87
CA ARG A 152 2.12 19.52 -19.80
C ARG A 152 2.12 18.77 -21.13
N ARG A 153 3.19 18.03 -21.39
CA ARG A 153 3.43 17.28 -22.64
C ARG A 153 2.77 15.90 -22.70
N ILE A 154 2.33 15.37 -21.56
CA ILE A 154 1.64 14.08 -21.46
C ILE A 154 0.14 14.35 -21.36
N ASP A 155 -0.67 13.76 -22.24
CA ASP A 155 -2.12 13.94 -22.20
C ASP A 155 -2.74 13.13 -21.05
N VAL A 156 -2.33 11.86 -20.89
CA VAL A 156 -2.87 10.96 -19.86
C VAL A 156 -1.77 10.16 -19.19
N LEU A 157 -1.69 10.22 -17.87
CA LEU A 157 -0.77 9.42 -17.06
C LEU A 157 -1.52 8.41 -16.21
N GLY A 158 -1.00 7.20 -16.12
CA GLY A 158 -1.34 6.23 -15.08
C GLY A 158 -0.10 5.85 -14.28
N ALA A 159 -0.22 5.74 -12.96
CA ALA A 159 0.90 5.34 -12.09
C ALA A 159 0.46 4.36 -11.00
N GLY A 160 1.25 3.30 -10.80
CA GLY A 160 1.01 2.26 -9.79
C GLY A 160 1.33 0.86 -10.30
N SER A 161 1.35 -0.13 -9.40
CA SER A 161 1.71 -1.52 -9.73
C SER A 161 0.90 -2.09 -10.89
N LEU A 162 1.55 -2.80 -11.81
CA LEU A 162 0.90 -3.45 -12.94
C LEU A 162 0.27 -4.78 -12.49
N ILE A 163 -0.84 -4.68 -11.79
CA ILE A 163 -1.66 -5.80 -11.31
C ILE A 163 -3.10 -5.63 -11.79
N GLN A 164 -3.83 -6.75 -11.89
CA GLN A 164 -5.20 -6.78 -12.38
C GLN A 164 -6.13 -5.78 -11.66
N LEU A 165 -5.91 -5.56 -10.36
CA LEU A 165 -6.71 -4.64 -9.53
C LEU A 165 -6.71 -3.21 -10.08
N LYS A 166 -5.58 -2.74 -10.64
CA LYS A 166 -5.39 -1.37 -11.14
C LYS A 166 -6.01 -1.15 -12.53
N GLN A 167 -6.46 -2.21 -13.18
CA GLN A 167 -7.20 -2.20 -14.46
C GLN A 167 -6.57 -1.34 -15.58
N TYR A 168 -5.26 -1.45 -15.80
CA TYR A 168 -4.62 -0.77 -16.93
C TYR A 168 -5.11 -1.26 -18.31
N ASP A 169 -5.83 -2.38 -18.37
CA ASP A 169 -6.58 -2.74 -19.58
C ASP A 169 -7.73 -1.76 -19.87
N VAL A 170 -8.41 -1.24 -18.84
CA VAL A 170 -9.40 -0.16 -19.00
C VAL A 170 -8.71 1.11 -19.49
N PHE A 171 -7.56 1.46 -18.91
CA PHE A 171 -6.74 2.60 -19.34
C PHE A 171 -6.45 2.53 -20.85
N ILE A 172 -5.90 1.42 -21.34
CA ILE A 172 -5.56 1.25 -22.75
C ILE A 172 -6.80 1.32 -23.66
N ARG A 173 -7.93 0.72 -23.25
CA ARG A 173 -9.19 0.82 -24.01
C ARG A 173 -9.70 2.26 -24.12
N ILE A 174 -9.55 3.06 -23.06
CA ILE A 174 -9.89 4.48 -23.08
C ILE A 174 -9.00 5.24 -24.07
N ILE A 175 -7.68 5.02 -24.05
CA ILE A 175 -6.77 5.66 -25.01
C ILE A 175 -7.10 5.24 -26.45
N ALA A 176 -7.43 3.96 -26.68
CA ALA A 176 -7.88 3.47 -27.99
C ALA A 176 -9.10 4.25 -28.50
N ALA A 177 -10.08 4.50 -27.63
CA ALA A 177 -11.26 5.28 -27.96
C ALA A 177 -10.94 6.77 -28.23
N LEU A 178 -10.06 7.37 -27.42
CA LEU A 178 -9.66 8.77 -27.59
C LEU A 178 -8.82 9.02 -28.84
N ARG A 179 -8.10 8.00 -29.34
CA ARG A 179 -7.32 8.11 -30.57
C ARG A 179 -8.18 8.48 -31.79
N TYR A 180 -9.47 8.11 -31.80
CA TYR A 180 -10.37 8.47 -32.90
C TYR A 180 -10.62 9.97 -33.03
N THR A 181 -10.56 10.73 -31.92
CA THR A 181 -10.74 12.19 -31.91
C THR A 181 -9.42 12.94 -31.79
N ASN A 182 -8.38 12.32 -31.21
CA ASN A 182 -7.03 12.85 -31.13
C ASN A 182 -6.00 11.77 -31.47
N ALA A 183 -5.65 11.67 -32.76
CA ALA A 183 -4.71 10.66 -33.25
C ALA A 183 -3.32 10.74 -32.61
N ASN A 184 -2.91 11.93 -32.13
CA ASN A 184 -1.61 12.20 -31.54
C ASN A 184 -1.61 12.16 -30.01
N ILE A 185 -2.65 11.58 -29.38
CA ILE A 185 -2.73 11.44 -27.93
C ILE A 185 -1.47 10.74 -27.36
N LYS A 186 -0.86 11.36 -26.35
CA LYS A 186 0.32 10.85 -25.66
C LYS A 186 -0.04 10.40 -24.26
N ALA A 187 0.10 9.11 -24.00
CA ALA A 187 -0.17 8.51 -22.70
C ALA A 187 1.03 7.75 -22.16
N VAL A 188 1.18 7.77 -20.84
CA VAL A 188 2.28 7.11 -20.14
C VAL A 188 1.70 6.23 -19.03
N ILE A 189 2.23 5.02 -18.86
CA ILE A 189 1.94 4.15 -17.71
C ILE A 189 3.25 3.89 -16.97
N CYS A 190 3.29 4.24 -15.69
CA CYS A 190 4.41 4.05 -14.77
C CYS A 190 4.11 2.95 -13.76
N GLY A 191 5.04 2.01 -13.60
CA GLY A 191 4.96 0.92 -12.65
C GLY A 191 5.54 -0.38 -13.17
N ALA A 192 5.66 -1.34 -12.26
CA ALA A 192 6.03 -2.72 -12.56
C ALA A 192 5.01 -3.69 -11.97
N GLY A 193 4.99 -4.90 -12.52
CA GLY A 193 4.12 -5.97 -12.04
C GLY A 193 3.89 -7.06 -13.09
N PRO A 194 3.23 -8.15 -12.68
CA PRO A 194 3.05 -9.35 -13.51
C PRO A 194 2.18 -9.12 -14.75
N GLU A 195 1.46 -8.00 -14.85
CA GLU A 195 0.63 -7.69 -16.01
C GLU A 195 1.40 -7.03 -17.16
N LYS A 196 2.69 -6.70 -16.99
CA LYS A 196 3.50 -5.94 -17.96
C LYS A 196 3.42 -6.53 -19.38
N GLU A 197 3.72 -7.81 -19.54
CA GLU A 197 3.74 -8.47 -20.85
C GLU A 197 2.35 -8.53 -21.48
N ARG A 198 1.30 -8.69 -20.66
CA ARG A 198 -0.09 -8.69 -21.12
C ARG A 198 -0.48 -7.31 -21.64
N LEU A 199 -0.16 -6.24 -20.91
CA LEU A 199 -0.45 -4.86 -21.28
C LEU A 199 0.31 -4.46 -22.55
N GLN A 200 1.59 -4.84 -22.65
CA GLN A 200 2.40 -4.57 -23.84
C GLN A 200 1.81 -5.23 -25.11
N ARG A 201 1.37 -6.48 -25.03
CA ARG A 201 0.65 -7.14 -26.15
C ARG A 201 -0.65 -6.42 -26.50
N MET A 202 -1.39 -5.95 -25.49
CA MET A 202 -2.65 -5.25 -25.72
C MET A 202 -2.46 -3.90 -26.42
N ILE A 203 -1.39 -3.18 -26.08
CA ILE A 203 -0.98 -1.94 -26.77
C ILE A 203 -0.66 -2.25 -28.23
N GLY A 204 0.14 -3.29 -28.50
CA GLY A 204 0.51 -3.68 -29.86
C GLY A 204 -0.67 -4.13 -30.71
N ASN A 205 -1.54 -4.98 -30.16
CA ASN A 205 -2.74 -5.44 -30.85
C ASN A 205 -3.73 -4.30 -31.18
N ALA A 206 -3.68 -3.20 -30.42
CA ALA A 206 -4.49 -1.99 -30.67
C ALA A 206 -3.78 -0.96 -31.57
N GLY A 207 -2.55 -1.22 -32.00
CA GLY A 207 -1.74 -0.29 -32.79
C GLY A 207 -1.42 1.02 -32.05
N LEU A 208 -1.28 0.98 -30.72
CA LEU A 208 -1.11 2.14 -29.83
C LEU A 208 0.34 2.38 -29.40
N GLU A 209 1.32 1.74 -30.03
CA GLU A 209 2.74 1.84 -29.66
C GLU A 209 3.28 3.27 -29.76
N ASN A 210 2.73 4.07 -30.68
CA ASN A 210 3.07 5.49 -30.83
C ASN A 210 2.30 6.41 -29.87
N ASN A 211 1.27 5.89 -29.19
CA ASN A 211 0.39 6.64 -28.30
C ASN A 211 0.66 6.34 -26.81
N ILE A 212 1.05 5.10 -26.47
CA ILE A 212 1.23 4.66 -25.08
C ILE A 212 2.66 4.17 -24.86
N SER A 213 3.37 4.81 -23.92
CA SER A 213 4.67 4.32 -23.44
C SER A 213 4.56 3.69 -22.04
N LEU A 214 5.16 2.50 -21.86
CA LEU A 214 5.35 1.89 -20.55
C LEU A 214 6.70 2.33 -19.97
N ALA A 215 6.70 3.24 -19.00
CA ALA A 215 7.92 3.79 -18.39
C ALA A 215 8.63 2.78 -17.46
N GLY A 216 7.91 1.75 -17.00
CA GLY A 216 8.43 0.78 -16.03
C GLY A 216 8.46 1.35 -14.61
N GLU A 217 9.25 0.71 -13.74
CA GLU A 217 9.50 1.18 -12.38
C GLU A 217 10.61 2.25 -12.41
N ILE A 218 10.24 3.47 -12.01
CA ILE A 218 11.10 4.65 -11.98
C ILE A 218 11.12 5.24 -10.57
N ALA A 219 12.04 6.15 -10.28
CA ALA A 219 12.13 6.75 -8.95
C ALA A 219 10.89 7.59 -8.62
N HIS A 220 10.54 7.68 -7.33
CA HIS A 220 9.37 8.44 -6.86
C HIS A 220 9.39 9.90 -7.35
N ALA A 221 10.54 10.58 -7.27
CA ALA A 221 10.70 11.94 -7.78
C ALA A 221 10.41 12.06 -9.30
N GLU A 222 10.76 11.04 -10.09
CA GLU A 222 10.46 11.01 -11.53
C GLU A 222 8.97 10.80 -11.78
N VAL A 223 8.29 9.97 -10.98
CA VAL A 223 6.82 9.83 -11.03
C VAL A 223 6.15 11.19 -10.77
N LEU A 224 6.60 11.93 -9.76
CA LEU A 224 6.06 13.27 -9.46
C LEU A 224 6.29 14.24 -10.64
N GLN A 225 7.46 14.22 -11.28
CA GLN A 225 7.72 15.04 -12.47
C GLN A 225 6.80 14.68 -13.65
N LEU A 226 6.54 13.39 -13.88
CA LEU A 226 5.59 12.96 -14.90
C LEU A 226 4.17 13.41 -14.55
N MET A 227 3.75 13.29 -13.29
CA MET A 227 2.45 13.79 -12.81
C MET A 227 2.30 15.29 -13.08
N GLN A 228 3.32 16.09 -12.76
CA GLN A 228 3.31 17.54 -13.01
C GLN A 228 3.32 17.90 -14.51
N SER A 229 3.90 17.03 -15.35
CA SER A 229 3.96 17.19 -16.81
C SER A 229 2.74 16.59 -17.52
N SER A 230 1.72 16.13 -16.79
CA SER A 230 0.53 15.49 -17.32
C SER A 230 -0.70 16.41 -17.27
N LYS A 231 -1.56 16.29 -18.29
CA LYS A 231 -2.84 17.02 -18.34
C LYS A 231 -3.90 16.33 -17.49
N VAL A 232 -3.95 14.99 -17.54
CA VAL A 232 -4.90 14.16 -16.80
C VAL A 232 -4.17 12.98 -16.16
N PHE A 233 -4.50 12.69 -14.90
CA PHE A 233 -4.15 11.44 -14.24
C PHE A 233 -5.35 10.49 -14.29
N LEU A 234 -5.19 9.29 -14.84
CA LEU A 234 -6.24 8.29 -14.99
C LEU A 234 -5.92 7.05 -14.13
N HIS A 235 -6.75 6.82 -13.12
CA HIS A 235 -6.61 5.72 -12.17
C HIS A 235 -7.86 4.83 -12.18
N PRO A 236 -7.98 3.87 -13.12
CA PRO A 236 -9.22 3.10 -13.30
C PRO A 236 -9.30 1.90 -12.34
N SER A 237 -8.70 1.96 -11.16
CA SER A 237 -8.63 0.83 -10.26
C SER A 237 -10.00 0.36 -9.80
N SER A 238 -10.20 -0.96 -9.79
CA SER A 238 -11.47 -1.58 -9.34
C SER A 238 -11.67 -1.56 -7.83
N TYR A 239 -10.60 -1.36 -7.06
CA TYR A 239 -10.65 -1.27 -5.61
C TYR A 239 -9.42 -0.56 -5.06
N GLU A 240 -9.64 0.35 -4.11
CA GLU A 240 -8.60 0.99 -3.31
C GLU A 240 -9.07 1.12 -1.87
N GLY A 241 -8.19 0.87 -0.89
CA GLY A 241 -8.44 1.34 0.47
C GLY A 241 -8.27 2.86 0.59
N PHE A 242 -7.37 3.40 -0.22
CA PHE A 242 -7.12 4.82 -0.44
C PHE A 242 -6.35 4.98 -1.74
N GLY A 243 -6.77 5.89 -2.60
CA GLY A 243 -6.08 6.20 -3.85
C GLY A 243 -4.88 7.11 -3.60
N GLY A 244 -3.80 6.61 -2.98
CA GLY A 244 -2.66 7.45 -2.60
C GLY A 244 -2.00 8.20 -3.76
N VAL A 245 -2.09 7.66 -4.98
CA VAL A 245 -1.63 8.32 -6.22
C VAL A 245 -2.57 9.43 -6.72
N CYS A 246 -3.75 9.56 -6.13
CA CYS A 246 -4.76 10.58 -6.42
C CYS A 246 -4.97 11.59 -5.27
N ALA A 247 -4.17 11.47 -4.20
CA ALA A 247 -4.26 12.31 -3.01
C ALA A 247 -3.55 13.65 -3.19
#